data_AF-A0A936EDE3-F1
#
_entry.id   AF-A0A936EDE3-F1
#
_cell.length_a   1.000
_cell.length_b   1.000
_cell.length_c   1.000
_cell.angle_alpha   90.00
_cell.angle_beta   90.00
_cell.angle_gamma   90.00
#
_symmetry.space_group_name_H-M   'P 1'
#
loop_
_entity.id
_entity.type
_entity.pdbx_description
1 polymer ?
#
loop_
_entity_poly.entity_id
_entity_poly.type
_entity_poly.pdbx_seq_one_letter_code
_entity_poly.pdbx_strand_id
1 'polypeptide(L)'
;MLPPHIHEVHAGMALGLVSADGVVGWAGNVLSQDCDTKSLRILAGLEPPLDHNEVQQLFALVFKEQGIQTRPSDQHVALYTTSLLEEMRQGKLARKETLRRLADLHLARHYDDQLRDFYLLYHAKWDLESEPVQWYWANADRSNIDRVIDEYAASWLGRHPSESSP
;
A
#
# COMPACT_ATOMS: atom_id res chain seq x y z
N MET A 1 4.95 -10.59 18.26
CA MET A 1 4.54 -10.90 16.88
C MET A 1 4.13 -9.58 16.27
N LEU A 2 4.66 -9.18 15.11
CA LEU A 2 4.27 -7.91 14.48
C LEU A 2 2.80 -8.03 14.01
N PRO A 3 1.96 -6.99 14.20
CA PRO A 3 0.61 -7.00 13.66
C PRO A 3 0.66 -7.25 12.15
N PRO A 4 -0.20 -8.11 11.60
CA PRO A 4 -0.44 -8.09 10.16
C PRO A 4 -0.77 -6.65 9.76
N HIS A 5 -0.21 -6.16 8.66
CA HIS A 5 -0.35 -4.78 8.14
C HIS A 5 0.58 -3.69 8.72
N ILE A 6 1.49 -3.97 9.67
CA ILE A 6 2.37 -2.91 10.23
C ILE A 6 3.25 -2.23 9.16
N HIS A 7 3.77 -2.99 8.19
CA HIS A 7 4.57 -2.44 7.09
C HIS A 7 3.73 -1.69 6.05
N GLU A 8 2.46 -2.08 5.90
CA GLU A 8 1.53 -1.45 4.97
C GLU A 8 1.09 -0.09 5.48
N VAL A 9 0.76 0.02 6.76
CA VAL A 9 0.44 1.31 7.38
C VAL A 9 1.69 2.17 7.50
N HIS A 10 2.86 1.56 7.77
CA HIS A 10 4.13 2.28 7.75
C HIS A 10 4.42 2.91 6.39
N ALA A 11 4.30 2.11 5.33
CA ALA A 11 4.49 2.59 3.98
C ALA A 11 3.40 3.59 3.58
N GLY A 12 2.13 3.30 3.83
CA GLY A 12 1.02 4.21 3.55
C GLY A 12 1.17 5.55 4.25
N MET A 13 1.66 5.58 5.49
CA MET A 13 1.98 6.82 6.20
C MET A 13 3.21 7.54 5.67
N ALA A 14 4.31 6.81 5.46
CA ALA A 14 5.53 7.38 4.86
C ALA A 14 5.28 7.96 3.46
N LEU A 15 4.24 7.47 2.78
CA LEU A 15 3.83 7.88 1.43
C LEU A 15 2.66 8.89 1.44
N GLY A 16 2.15 9.30 2.60
CA GLY A 16 1.03 10.25 2.73
C GLY A 16 -0.32 9.73 2.22
N LEU A 17 -0.47 8.41 2.06
CA LEU A 17 -1.67 7.75 1.55
C LEU A 17 -2.71 7.42 2.63
N VAL A 18 -2.35 7.56 3.91
CA VAL A 18 -3.23 7.34 5.06
C VAL A 18 -3.51 8.68 5.72
N SER A 19 -4.78 9.01 5.93
CA SER A 19 -5.18 10.24 6.64
C SER A 19 -4.83 10.13 8.12
N ALA A 20 -4.74 11.27 8.81
CA ALA A 20 -4.52 11.31 10.25
C ALA A 20 -5.56 10.46 11.02
N ASP A 21 -6.84 10.54 10.64
CA ASP A 21 -7.92 9.73 11.21
C ASP A 21 -7.71 8.22 10.97
N GLY A 22 -7.21 7.85 9.77
CA GLY A 22 -6.89 6.47 9.43
C GLY A 22 -5.78 5.89 10.32
N VAL A 23 -4.81 6.70 10.71
CA VAL A 23 -3.72 6.31 11.61
C VAL A 23 -4.22 6.10 13.04
N VAL A 24 -5.06 7.00 13.53
CA VAL A 24 -5.68 6.88 14.86
C VAL A 24 -6.54 5.62 14.93
N GLY A 25 -7.35 5.37 13.90
CA GLY A 25 -8.15 4.15 13.77
C GLY A 25 -7.29 2.87 13.73
N TRP A 26 -6.18 2.90 12.98
CA TRP A 26 -5.20 1.81 12.99
C TRP A 26 -4.59 1.59 14.38
N ALA A 27 -4.21 2.66 15.08
CA ALA A 27 -3.61 2.56 16.40
C ALA A 27 -4.55 1.89 17.42
N GLY A 28 -5.86 2.20 17.35
CA GLY A 28 -6.87 1.52 18.16
C GLY A 28 -6.99 0.02 17.86
N ASN A 29 -6.92 -0.36 16.58
CA ASN A 29 -6.94 -1.77 16.18
C ASN A 29 -5.68 -2.52 16.64
N VAL A 30 -4.50 -1.91 16.57
CA VAL A 30 -3.23 -2.52 16.98
C VAL A 30 -3.14 -2.71 18.49
N LEU A 31 -3.66 -1.76 19.28
CA LEU A 31 -3.79 -1.95 20.74
C LEU A 31 -4.58 -3.21 21.11
N SER A 32 -5.54 -3.59 20.27
CA SER A 32 -6.38 -4.77 20.49
C SER A 32 -5.69 -6.10 20.13
N GLN A 33 -4.44 -6.07 19.64
CA GLN A 33 -3.68 -7.22 19.15
C GLN A 33 -2.41 -7.49 19.99
N ASP A 34 -2.47 -7.28 21.30
CA ASP A 34 -1.35 -7.44 22.26
C ASP A 34 -0.11 -6.56 21.98
N CYS A 35 -0.24 -5.55 21.13
CA CYS A 35 0.79 -4.54 20.92
C CYS A 35 0.48 -3.33 21.79
N ASP A 36 1.34 -3.06 22.76
CA ASP A 36 1.10 -2.00 23.73
C ASP A 36 2.37 -1.20 24.01
N THR A 37 2.44 -0.01 23.42
CA THR A 37 3.53 0.94 23.64
C THR A 37 2.98 2.29 24.04
N LYS A 38 3.82 3.12 24.68
CA LYS A 38 3.40 4.43 25.18
C LYS A 38 2.93 5.31 24.02
N SER A 39 3.69 5.37 22.93
CA SER A 39 3.32 6.17 21.77
C SER A 39 2.07 5.63 21.08
N LEU A 40 1.82 4.32 21.10
CA LEU A 40 0.64 3.72 20.49
C LEU A 40 -0.65 4.07 21.25
N ARG A 41 -0.60 4.05 22.60
CA ARG A 41 -1.73 4.50 23.44
C ARG A 41 -2.07 5.96 23.21
N ILE A 42 -1.04 6.82 23.10
CA ILE A 42 -1.24 8.25 22.83
C ILE A 42 -1.87 8.43 21.45
N LEU A 43 -1.33 7.77 20.43
CA LEU A 43 -1.81 7.84 19.05
C LEU A 43 -3.27 7.39 18.91
N ALA A 44 -3.67 6.30 19.58
CA ALA A 44 -5.05 5.81 19.56
C ALA A 44 -6.04 6.70 20.32
N GLY A 45 -5.54 7.56 21.21
CA GLY A 45 -6.35 8.46 22.03
C GLY A 45 -6.45 9.89 21.49
N LEU A 46 -5.91 10.18 20.30
CA LEU A 46 -6.02 11.50 19.70
C LEU A 46 -7.46 11.77 19.25
N GLU A 47 -7.95 12.97 19.54
CA GLU A 47 -9.27 13.45 19.11
C GLU A 47 -9.13 14.59 18.09
N PRO A 48 -10.06 14.74 17.13
CA PRO A 48 -10.05 15.85 16.20
C PRO A 48 -10.16 17.23 16.88
N PRO A 49 -9.58 18.29 16.30
CA PRO A 49 -8.84 18.31 15.02
C PRO A 49 -7.44 17.71 15.16
N LEU A 50 -7.09 16.79 14.25
CA LEU A 50 -5.80 16.09 14.29
C LEU A 50 -4.71 16.93 13.62
N ASP A 51 -3.60 17.12 14.33
CA ASP A 51 -2.38 17.70 13.74
C ASP A 51 -1.60 16.63 12.98
N HIS A 52 -1.38 16.85 11.69
CA HIS A 52 -0.74 15.84 10.83
C HIS A 52 0.72 15.59 11.22
N ASN A 53 1.44 16.60 11.72
CA ASN A 53 2.83 16.45 12.14
C ASN A 53 2.92 15.67 13.46
N GLU A 54 2.03 15.95 14.41
CA GLU A 54 1.94 15.22 15.68
C GLU A 54 1.64 13.75 15.44
N VAL A 55 0.66 13.46 14.57
CA VAL A 55 0.32 12.08 14.19
C VAL A 55 1.52 11.38 13.55
N GLN A 56 2.24 12.02 12.62
CA GLN A 56 3.43 11.44 12.01
C GLN A 56 4.57 11.19 13.02
N GLN A 57 4.80 12.10 13.96
CA GLN A 57 5.83 11.94 14.98
C GLN A 57 5.50 10.79 15.94
N LEU A 58 4.27 10.74 16.43
CA LEU A 58 3.79 9.66 17.29
C LEU A 58 3.84 8.32 16.57
N PHE A 59 3.42 8.29 15.31
CA PHE A 59 3.52 7.11 14.46
C PHE A 59 4.96 6.62 14.36
N ALA A 60 5.93 7.48 14.00
CA ALA A 60 7.35 7.10 13.94
C ALA A 60 7.90 6.58 15.28
N LEU A 61 7.44 7.15 16.41
CA LEU A 61 7.83 6.67 17.74
C LEU A 61 7.30 5.27 18.04
N VAL A 62 6.09 4.90 17.59
CA VAL A 62 5.57 3.53 17.73
C VAL A 62 6.53 2.52 17.12
N PHE A 63 7.04 2.77 15.90
CA PHE A 63 7.99 1.87 15.24
C PHE A 63 9.32 1.80 15.99
N LYS A 64 9.82 2.96 16.45
CA LYS A 64 11.04 3.03 17.25
C LYS A 64 10.93 2.23 18.55
N GLU A 65 9.81 2.36 19.26
CA GLU A 65 9.53 1.62 20.51
C GLU A 65 9.45 0.10 20.28
N GLN A 66 8.97 -0.33 19.12
CA GLN A 66 8.91 -1.74 18.73
C GLN A 66 10.23 -2.28 18.15
N GLY A 67 11.29 -1.46 18.10
CA GLY A 67 12.58 -1.84 17.52
C GLY A 67 12.53 -2.04 16.00
N ILE A 68 11.48 -1.53 15.33
CA ILE A 68 11.34 -1.61 13.89
C ILE A 68 12.15 -0.46 13.30
N GLN A 69 13.23 -0.80 12.58
CA GLN A 69 13.98 0.20 11.83
C GLN A 69 13.16 0.67 10.64
N THR A 70 13.01 1.98 10.51
CA THR A 70 12.40 2.61 9.33
C THR A 70 13.27 2.27 8.11
N ARG A 71 12.72 1.54 7.14
CA ARG A 71 13.46 1.14 5.94
C ARG A 71 13.60 2.33 4.96
N PRO A 72 14.55 2.27 4.02
CA PRO A 72 14.60 3.23 2.91
C PRO A 72 13.26 3.31 2.18
N SER A 73 12.92 4.47 1.64
CA SER A 73 11.61 4.75 1.02
C SER A 73 11.22 3.70 -0.04
N ASP A 74 12.21 3.18 -0.76
CA ASP A 74 12.01 2.26 -1.88
C ASP A 74 11.62 0.85 -1.38
N GLN A 75 12.12 0.45 -0.21
CA GLN A 75 11.69 -0.80 0.43
C GLN A 75 10.24 -0.69 0.95
N HIS A 76 9.80 0.50 1.36
CA HIS A 76 8.40 0.72 1.74
C HIS A 76 7.46 0.63 0.54
N VAL A 77 7.85 1.16 -0.62
CA VAL A 77 7.09 1.00 -1.88
C VAL A 77 6.95 -0.47 -2.20
N ALA A 78 8.06 -1.22 -2.20
CA ALA A 78 8.04 -2.65 -2.48
C ALA A 78 7.08 -3.42 -1.55
N LEU A 79 7.14 -3.15 -0.25
CA LEU A 79 6.26 -3.79 0.74
C LEU A 79 4.78 -3.42 0.56
N TYR A 80 4.49 -2.14 0.35
CA TYR A 80 3.12 -1.67 0.13
C TYR A 80 2.52 -2.27 -1.14
N THR A 81 3.26 -2.23 -2.25
CA THR A 81 2.85 -2.83 -3.51
C THR A 81 2.62 -4.32 -3.35
N THR A 82 3.52 -5.03 -2.67
CA THR A 82 3.37 -6.46 -2.39
C THR A 82 2.09 -6.74 -1.59
N SER A 83 1.79 -5.96 -0.55
CA SER A 83 0.56 -6.12 0.25
C SER A 83 -0.70 -5.98 -0.62
N LEU A 84 -0.79 -4.89 -1.41
CA LEU A 84 -1.95 -4.66 -2.27
C LEU A 84 -2.16 -5.78 -3.30
N LEU A 85 -1.07 -6.30 -3.88
CA LEU A 85 -1.14 -7.40 -4.83
C LEU A 85 -1.53 -8.73 -4.17
N GLU A 86 -1.11 -8.97 -2.94
CA GLU A 86 -1.56 -10.12 -2.16
C GLU A 86 -3.05 -10.04 -1.83
N GLU A 87 -3.55 -8.88 -1.41
CA GLU A 87 -4.98 -8.64 -1.19
C GLU A 87 -5.80 -8.84 -2.47
N MET A 88 -5.28 -8.35 -3.60
CA MET A 88 -5.87 -8.57 -4.91
C MET A 88 -5.94 -10.06 -5.26
N ARG A 89 -4.84 -10.79 -5.07
CA ARG A 89 -4.76 -12.24 -5.33
C ARG A 89 -5.70 -13.05 -4.42
N GLN A 90 -5.90 -12.59 -3.18
CA GLN A 90 -6.82 -13.19 -2.21
C GLN A 90 -8.29 -12.81 -2.47
N GLY A 91 -8.57 -11.94 -3.44
CA GLY A 91 -9.93 -11.45 -3.74
C GLY A 91 -10.47 -10.45 -2.71
N LYS A 92 -9.62 -9.94 -1.81
CA LYS A 92 -10.00 -8.91 -0.82
C LYS A 92 -10.06 -7.52 -1.45
N LEU A 93 -9.25 -7.28 -2.47
CA LEU A 93 -9.21 -6.02 -3.22
C LEU A 93 -9.49 -6.28 -4.72
N ALA A 94 -10.32 -5.44 -5.33
CA ALA A 94 -10.58 -5.55 -6.77
C ALA A 94 -9.34 -5.13 -7.57
N ARG A 95 -9.11 -5.77 -8.73
CA ARG A 95 -7.98 -5.44 -9.64
C ARG A 95 -7.89 -3.96 -9.96
N LYS A 96 -9.03 -3.36 -10.35
CA LYS A 96 -9.11 -1.95 -10.71
C LYS A 96 -8.74 -1.03 -9.55
N GLU A 97 -9.26 -1.34 -8.36
CA GLU A 97 -8.96 -0.58 -7.15
C GLU A 97 -7.48 -0.71 -6.75
N THR A 98 -6.93 -1.91 -6.85
CA THR A 98 -5.51 -2.18 -6.60
C THR A 98 -4.61 -1.36 -7.53
N LEU A 99 -4.89 -1.45 -8.83
CA LEU A 99 -4.15 -0.70 -9.86
C LEU A 99 -4.28 0.81 -9.67
N ARG A 100 -5.46 1.31 -9.29
CA ARG A 100 -5.68 2.73 -9.00
C ARG A 100 -4.78 3.22 -7.87
N ARG A 101 -4.72 2.50 -6.74
CA ARG A 101 -3.85 2.85 -5.61
C ARG A 101 -2.37 2.87 -5.99
N LEU A 102 -1.93 1.91 -6.81
CA LEU A 102 -0.55 1.86 -7.30
C LEU A 102 -0.24 2.98 -8.30
N ALA A 103 -1.19 3.36 -9.15
CA ALA A 103 -1.09 4.50 -10.04
C ALA A 103 -1.04 5.83 -9.26
N ASP A 104 -1.89 6.00 -8.25
CA ASP A 104 -1.89 7.18 -7.37
C ASP A 104 -0.53 7.29 -6.64
N LEU A 105 0.01 6.16 -6.17
CA LEU A 105 1.33 6.12 -5.54
C LEU A 105 2.47 6.49 -6.52
N HIS A 106 2.42 6.02 -7.77
CA HIS A 106 3.37 6.41 -8.81
C HIS A 106 3.41 7.94 -8.99
N LEU A 107 2.24 8.58 -9.05
CA LEU A 107 2.11 10.03 -9.19
C LEU A 107 2.60 10.78 -7.93
N ALA A 108 2.20 10.31 -6.75
CA ALA A 108 2.58 10.91 -5.47
C ALA A 108 4.10 10.92 -5.23
N ARG A 109 4.81 9.95 -5.82
CA ARG A 109 6.27 9.81 -5.71
C ARG A 109 7.04 10.46 -6.87
N HIS A 110 6.43 11.40 -7.58
CA HIS A 110 7.05 12.07 -8.73
C HIS A 110 7.47 11.10 -9.84
N TYR A 111 6.58 10.18 -10.20
CA TYR A 111 6.76 9.22 -11.29
C TYR A 111 7.83 8.16 -11.00
N ASP A 112 7.75 7.51 -9.84
CA ASP A 112 8.63 6.40 -9.47
C ASP A 112 8.57 5.28 -10.54
N ASP A 113 9.69 5.04 -11.21
CA ASP A 113 9.81 4.09 -12.32
C ASP A 113 9.41 2.66 -11.92
N GLN A 114 9.55 2.29 -10.63
CA GLN A 114 9.15 0.95 -10.16
C GLN A 114 7.64 0.71 -10.30
N LEU A 115 6.83 1.78 -10.28
CA LEU A 115 5.38 1.70 -10.30
C LEU A 115 4.77 2.05 -11.66
N ARG A 116 5.61 2.46 -12.62
CA ARG A 116 5.18 2.91 -13.94
C ARG A 116 4.31 1.86 -14.65
N ASP A 117 4.68 0.59 -14.57
CA ASP A 117 3.93 -0.47 -15.24
C ASP A 117 2.54 -0.67 -14.64
N PHE A 118 2.37 -0.53 -13.32
CA PHE A 118 1.05 -0.56 -12.69
C PHE A 118 0.19 0.64 -13.10
N TYR A 119 0.81 1.82 -13.25
CA TYR A 119 0.15 2.99 -13.80
C TYR A 119 -0.35 2.76 -15.24
N LEU A 120 0.49 2.19 -16.11
CA LEU A 120 0.09 1.86 -17.49
C LEU A 120 -1.02 0.81 -17.54
N LEU A 121 -0.93 -0.24 -16.71
CA LEU A 121 -1.98 -1.27 -16.60
C LEU A 121 -3.30 -0.72 -16.07
N TYR A 122 -3.26 0.23 -15.12
CA TYR A 122 -4.45 0.93 -14.64
C TYR A 122 -5.20 1.60 -15.80
N HIS A 123 -4.49 2.41 -16.58
CA HIS A 123 -5.07 3.13 -17.70
C HIS A 123 -5.51 2.20 -18.84
N ALA A 124 -4.74 1.15 -19.16
CA ALA A 124 -5.13 0.13 -20.12
C ALA A 124 -6.46 -0.53 -19.73
N LYS A 125 -6.60 -0.94 -18.45
CA LYS A 125 -7.83 -1.55 -17.94
C LYS A 125 -8.99 -0.56 -17.95
N TRP A 126 -8.75 0.68 -17.50
CA TRP A 126 -9.78 1.71 -17.46
C TRP A 126 -10.36 1.97 -18.85
N ASP A 127 -9.49 2.17 -19.85
CA ASP A 127 -9.91 2.39 -21.23
C ASP A 127 -10.72 1.20 -21.76
N LEU A 128 -10.25 -0.04 -21.55
CA LEU A 128 -10.92 -1.23 -22.06
C LEU A 128 -12.32 -1.47 -21.46
N GLU A 129 -12.68 -0.83 -20.34
CA GLU A 129 -14.03 -0.90 -19.76
C GLU A 129 -15.06 -0.09 -20.55
N SER A 130 -14.66 1.04 -21.16
CA SER A 130 -15.55 1.91 -21.94
C SER A 130 -15.27 1.88 -23.44
N GLU A 131 -14.01 1.75 -23.82
CA GLU A 131 -13.50 1.86 -25.19
C GLU A 131 -13.06 0.49 -25.73
N PRO A 132 -13.14 0.28 -27.06
CA PRO A 132 -12.72 -0.98 -27.69
C PRO A 132 -11.19 -1.12 -27.78
N VAL A 133 -10.44 -0.04 -27.59
CA VAL A 133 -8.98 0.03 -27.73
C VAL A 133 -8.35 0.77 -26.55
N GLN A 134 -7.08 0.48 -26.28
CA GLN A 134 -6.24 1.20 -25.32
C GLN A 134 -4.83 1.37 -25.90
N TRP A 135 -4.09 2.37 -25.42
CA TRP A 135 -2.77 2.76 -25.96
C TRP A 135 -1.60 2.56 -24.98
N TYR A 136 -1.86 2.02 -23.79
CA TYR A 136 -0.93 1.98 -22.67
C TYR A 136 -0.12 0.68 -22.59
N TRP A 137 -0.71 -0.44 -23.01
CA TRP A 137 -0.09 -1.76 -22.86
C TRP A 137 -0.17 -2.59 -24.14
N ALA A 138 0.96 -2.87 -24.76
CA ALA A 138 0.98 -3.60 -26.02
C ALA A 138 0.33 -4.98 -25.88
N ASN A 139 -0.48 -5.37 -26.86
CA ASN A 139 -1.17 -6.67 -26.96
C ASN A 139 -2.22 -6.95 -25.86
N ALA A 140 -2.63 -5.93 -25.09
CA ALA A 140 -3.74 -6.06 -24.15
C ALA A 140 -5.09 -5.63 -24.77
N ASP A 141 -6.11 -6.44 -24.56
CA ASP A 141 -7.50 -6.20 -24.96
C ASP A 141 -8.48 -6.69 -23.88
N ARG A 142 -9.79 -6.50 -24.11
CA ARG A 142 -10.84 -6.88 -23.15
C ARG A 142 -10.82 -8.36 -22.77
N SER A 143 -10.36 -9.23 -23.67
CA SER A 143 -10.33 -10.68 -23.44
C SER A 143 -9.15 -11.13 -22.57
N ASN A 144 -8.09 -10.32 -22.47
CA ASN A 144 -6.84 -10.75 -21.85
C ASN A 144 -6.29 -9.81 -20.77
N ILE A 145 -6.81 -8.58 -20.63
CA ILE A 145 -6.24 -7.56 -19.73
C ILE A 145 -6.14 -8.04 -18.28
N ASP A 146 -7.15 -8.75 -17.77
CA ASP A 146 -7.13 -9.27 -16.40
C ASP A 146 -6.04 -10.32 -16.20
N ARG A 147 -5.80 -11.18 -17.20
CA ARG A 147 -4.70 -12.15 -17.17
C ARG A 147 -3.35 -11.44 -17.20
N VAL A 148 -3.18 -10.41 -18.03
CA VAL A 148 -1.94 -9.62 -18.10
C VAL A 148 -1.63 -8.98 -16.75
N ILE A 149 -2.64 -8.43 -16.08
CA ILE A 149 -2.51 -7.85 -14.73
C ILE A 149 -2.07 -8.92 -13.73
N ASP A 150 -2.71 -10.10 -13.74
CA ASP A 150 -2.39 -11.18 -12.82
C ASP A 150 -0.96 -11.72 -13.04
N GLU A 151 -0.52 -11.86 -14.29
CA GLU A 151 0.83 -12.29 -14.65
C GLU A 151 1.88 -11.27 -14.21
N TYR A 152 1.63 -9.98 -14.42
CA TYR A 152 2.53 -8.91 -13.98
C TYR A 152 2.61 -8.84 -12.45
N ALA A 153 1.48 -8.97 -11.76
CA ALA A 153 1.42 -9.05 -10.31
C ALA A 153 2.20 -10.25 -9.76
N ALA A 154 2.05 -11.43 -10.37
CA ALA A 154 2.80 -12.62 -9.98
C ALA A 154 4.31 -12.44 -10.17
N SER A 155 4.73 -11.79 -11.28
CA SER A 155 6.13 -11.45 -11.53
C SER A 155 6.69 -10.51 -10.47
N TRP A 156 5.92 -9.49 -10.06
CA TRP A 156 6.30 -8.61 -8.95
C TRP A 156 6.50 -9.38 -7.64
N LEU A 157 5.51 -10.19 -7.24
CA LEU A 157 5.56 -10.98 -6.01
C LEU A 157 6.72 -11.99 -6.00
N GLY A 158 7.12 -12.50 -7.17
CA GLY A 158 8.30 -13.37 -7.30
C GLY A 158 9.63 -12.64 -7.10
N ARG A 159 9.70 -11.34 -7.42
CA ARG A 159 10.89 -10.49 -7.20
C ARG A 159 10.94 -9.88 -5.80
N HIS A 160 9.78 -9.75 -5.16
CA HIS A 160 9.59 -9.14 -3.84
C HIS A 160 8.77 -10.08 -2.93
N PRO A 161 9.38 -11.18 -2.44
CA PRO A 161 8.68 -12.07 -1.52
C PRO A 161 8.30 -11.31 -0.24
N SER A 162 7.07 -11.50 0.23
CA SER A 162 6.65 -11.00 1.54
C SER A 162 7.47 -11.69 2.64
N GLU A 163 7.87 -10.95 3.66
CA GLU A 163 8.60 -11.49 4.84
C GLU A 163 7.73 -12.45 5.70
N SER A 164 6.52 -12.74 5.23
CA SER A 164 5.58 -13.70 5.81
C SER A 164 5.66 -15.04 5.05
N SER A 165 6.84 -15.65 4.98
CA SER A 165 6.96 -17.08 4.67
C SER A 165 7.80 -17.76 5.76
N PRO A 166 7.38 -18.96 6.21
CA PRO A 166 7.91 -19.63 7.40
C PRO A 166 9.40 -19.98 7.31
#